data_AF-A0A0L7KRA2-F1
#
_entry.id   AF-A0A0L7KRA2-F1
#
_cell.length_a   1.000
_cell.length_b   1.000
_cell.length_c   1.000
_cell.angle_alpha   90.00
_cell.angle_beta   90.00
_cell.angle_gamma   90.00
#
_symmetry.space_group_name_H-M   'P 1'
#
loop_
_entity.id
_entity.type
_entity.pdbx_description
1 polymer ?
#
loop_
_entity_poly.entity_id
_entity_poly.type
_entity_poly.pdbx_seq_one_letter_code
_entity_poly.pdbx_strand_id
1 'polypeptide(L)'
;MVTVLKRSKNVSLRTNLTIAFADLTLRFPNLTQPWTHHIYHILSDEELEVRQCAVKMLSFLVLHEMVRVKGQIADMALCCADTDARVASMTRIFFKQLSQKGNALYNVMPDIISRLSDPELNMEALIEKLCQRFKLSTEERQWCDLAYCLSLFTYNERSLRKLIENLDCFKDKLHCNGVMECFTTLMNNASKMAKNEIKIEECFSVRDGDENGEGGDYERGEDSAPRTQPAAPAAKATPRRKPAQRRNRRRSSSSPDENEPPNIETPPSVRKSSRKATTRKNVISDDS
;
A
#
# COMPACT_ATOMS: atom_id res chain seq x y z
N MET A 1 -5.43 0.61 27.29
CA MET A 1 -4.30 1.31 26.62
C MET A 1 -4.79 2.42 25.71
N VAL A 2 -5.53 2.11 24.64
CA VAL A 2 -6.10 3.09 23.69
C VAL A 2 -6.92 4.20 24.37
N THR A 3 -7.78 3.86 25.34
CA THR A 3 -8.60 4.85 26.06
C THR A 3 -7.76 5.85 26.85
N VAL A 4 -6.63 5.40 27.42
CA VAL A 4 -5.69 6.26 28.16
C VAL A 4 -4.94 7.15 27.18
N LEU A 5 -4.54 6.60 26.03
CA LEU A 5 -3.88 7.35 24.98
C LEU A 5 -4.74 8.51 24.45
N LYS A 6 -6.05 8.29 24.29
CA LYS A 6 -6.99 9.34 23.84
C LYS A 6 -7.34 10.39 24.91
N ARG A 7 -7.29 10.04 26.20
CA ARG A 7 -7.79 10.89 27.30
C ARG A 7 -6.68 11.57 28.12
N SER A 8 -5.45 11.08 28.03
CA SER A 8 -4.33 11.61 28.80
C SER A 8 -3.86 12.93 28.22
N LYS A 9 -3.71 13.95 29.08
CA LYS A 9 -3.02 15.20 28.75
C LYS A 9 -1.50 15.09 28.86
N ASN A 10 -0.99 14.02 29.47
CA ASN A 10 0.45 13.82 29.65
C ASN A 10 1.09 13.36 28.33
N VAL A 11 1.95 14.21 27.77
CA VAL A 11 2.71 13.98 26.53
C VAL A 11 3.56 12.73 26.62
N SER A 12 4.43 12.63 27.62
CA SER A 12 5.32 11.48 27.81
C SER A 12 4.56 10.16 27.93
N LEU A 13 3.41 10.16 28.60
CA LEU A 13 2.56 8.97 28.68
C LEU A 13 2.03 8.58 27.30
N ARG A 14 1.51 9.53 26.51
CA ARG A 14 1.04 9.25 25.14
C ARG A 14 2.16 8.76 24.25
N THR A 15 3.33 9.39 24.27
CA THR A 15 4.54 8.97 23.55
C THR A 15 4.93 7.54 23.92
N ASN A 16 5.04 7.23 25.21
CA ASN A 16 5.40 5.89 25.68
C ASN A 16 4.37 4.82 25.29
N LEU A 17 3.08 5.16 25.34
CA LEU A 17 2.02 4.25 24.92
C LEU A 17 2.04 4.00 23.40
N THR A 18 2.39 5.00 22.59
CA THR A 18 2.59 4.85 21.13
C THR A 18 3.73 3.88 20.84
N ILE A 19 4.87 4.02 21.52
CA ILE A 19 6.02 3.11 21.39
C ILE A 19 5.63 1.69 21.82
N ALA A 20 5.00 1.56 23.00
CA ALA A 20 4.58 0.26 23.52
C ALA A 20 3.58 -0.44 22.58
N PHE A 21 2.67 0.30 21.95
CA PHE A 21 1.76 -0.28 20.95
C PHE A 21 2.52 -0.78 19.72
N ALA A 22 3.51 -0.02 19.24
CA ALA A 22 4.32 -0.43 18.11
C ALA A 22 5.05 -1.74 18.42
N ASP A 23 5.72 -1.83 19.57
CA ASP A 23 6.39 -3.04 20.02
C ASP A 23 5.45 -4.25 20.14
N LEU A 24 4.24 -4.04 20.68
CA LEU A 24 3.22 -5.07 20.75
C LEU A 24 2.78 -5.52 19.36
N THR A 25 2.67 -4.59 18.41
CA THR A 25 2.27 -4.91 17.02
C THR A 25 3.34 -5.71 16.30
N LEU A 26 4.63 -5.49 16.60
CA LEU A 26 5.71 -6.32 16.08
C LEU A 26 5.65 -7.76 16.57
N ARG A 27 5.28 -7.96 17.83
CA ARG A 27 5.26 -9.29 18.46
C ARG A 27 3.94 -10.04 18.25
N PHE A 28 2.83 -9.32 18.25
CA PHE A 28 1.47 -9.87 18.27
C PHE A 28 0.51 -9.11 17.31
N PRO A 29 0.81 -9.05 16.00
CA PRO A 29 0.05 -8.23 15.04
C PRO A 29 -1.43 -8.57 14.96
N ASN A 30 -1.80 -9.85 15.09
CA ASN A 30 -3.21 -10.28 15.06
C ASN A 30 -4.02 -9.77 16.26
N LEU A 31 -3.36 -9.55 17.41
CA LEU A 31 -4.02 -9.05 18.62
C LEU A 31 -4.17 -7.52 18.57
N THR A 32 -3.23 -6.82 17.93
CA THR A 32 -3.24 -5.36 17.82
C THR A 32 -4.02 -4.84 16.60
N GLN A 33 -4.27 -5.70 15.60
CA GLN A 33 -4.98 -5.36 14.37
C GLN A 33 -6.30 -4.56 14.60
N PRO A 34 -7.23 -4.97 15.49
CA PRO A 34 -8.48 -4.25 15.69
C PRO A 34 -8.27 -2.80 16.18
N TRP A 35 -7.16 -2.54 16.86
CA TRP A 35 -6.85 -1.29 17.52
C TRP A 35 -5.94 -0.37 16.68
N THR A 36 -5.44 -0.85 15.54
CA THR A 36 -4.40 -0.15 14.76
C THR A 36 -4.90 1.21 14.26
N HIS A 37 -6.19 1.32 13.93
CA HIS A 37 -6.83 2.57 13.53
C HIS A 37 -6.69 3.70 14.55
N HIS A 38 -6.61 3.37 15.84
CA HIS A 38 -6.43 4.38 16.87
C HIS A 38 -5.02 4.96 16.90
N ILE A 39 -4.02 4.25 16.38
CA ILE A 39 -2.64 4.76 16.29
C ILE A 39 -2.52 5.77 15.15
N TYR A 40 -3.21 5.57 14.04
CA TYR A 40 -3.21 6.54 12.95
C TYR A 40 -3.89 7.86 13.35
N HIS A 41 -4.88 7.82 14.24
CA HIS A 41 -5.47 9.05 14.79
C HIS A 41 -4.47 9.90 15.61
N ILE A 42 -3.38 9.29 16.11
CA ILE A 42 -2.31 9.99 16.84
C ILE A 42 -1.49 10.89 15.90
N LEU A 43 -1.52 10.63 14.59
CA LEU A 43 -0.87 11.51 13.62
C LEU A 43 -1.43 12.93 13.64
N SER A 44 -2.65 13.13 14.16
CA SER A 44 -3.30 14.42 14.32
C SER A 44 -3.24 14.97 15.75
N ASP A 45 -2.33 14.46 16.60
CA ASP A 45 -2.18 14.93 17.97
C ASP A 45 -1.77 16.42 18.03
N GLU A 46 -2.29 17.16 19.00
CA GLU A 46 -1.95 18.58 19.22
C GLU A 46 -0.45 18.77 19.49
N GLU A 47 0.16 17.80 20.17
CA GLU A 47 1.53 17.88 20.64
C GLU A 47 2.53 17.31 19.62
N LEU A 48 3.52 18.14 19.28
CA LEU A 48 4.52 17.83 18.27
C LEU A 48 5.32 16.57 18.57
N GLU A 49 5.72 16.38 19.83
CA GLU A 49 6.50 15.20 20.25
C GLU A 49 5.71 13.90 19.99
N VAL A 50 4.41 13.93 20.24
CA VAL A 50 3.53 12.77 20.03
C VAL A 50 3.35 12.49 18.54
N ARG A 51 3.15 13.52 17.71
CA ARG A 51 3.08 13.38 16.24
C ARG A 51 4.36 12.80 15.66
N GLN A 52 5.52 13.31 16.07
CA GLN A 52 6.83 12.79 15.64
C GLN A 52 7.01 11.32 16.02
N CYS A 53 6.65 10.96 17.25
CA CYS A 53 6.68 9.58 17.71
C CYS A 53 5.76 8.69 16.87
N ALA A 54 4.53 9.13 16.59
CA ALA A 54 3.57 8.40 15.78
C ALA A 54 4.10 8.15 14.36
N VAL A 55 4.59 9.19 13.66
CA VAL A 55 5.18 9.03 12.32
C VAL A 55 6.35 8.06 12.35
N LYS A 56 7.25 8.16 13.34
CA LYS A 56 8.39 7.25 13.46
C LYS A 56 7.96 5.79 13.64
N MET A 57 7.03 5.54 14.55
CA MET A 57 6.55 4.19 14.85
C MET A 57 5.74 3.59 13.69
N LEU A 58 4.84 4.36 13.09
CA LEU A 58 4.07 3.91 11.93
C LEU A 58 4.96 3.67 10.70
N SER A 59 5.97 4.51 10.47
CA SER A 59 6.96 4.29 9.41
C SER A 59 7.65 2.94 9.60
N PHE A 60 8.09 2.65 10.82
CA PHE A 60 8.72 1.37 11.13
C PHE A 60 7.78 0.18 10.87
N LEU A 61 6.55 0.24 11.39
CA LEU A 61 5.58 -0.85 11.25
C LEU A 61 5.20 -1.14 9.78
N VAL A 62 4.96 -0.10 8.99
CA VAL A 62 4.58 -0.23 7.58
C VAL A 62 5.76 -0.73 6.74
N LEU A 63 6.96 -0.18 6.96
CA LEU A 63 8.15 -0.60 6.23
C LEU A 63 8.53 -2.05 6.53
N HIS A 64 8.28 -2.56 7.73
CA HIS A 64 8.55 -3.96 8.09
C HIS A 64 7.39 -4.92 7.78
N GLU A 65 6.38 -4.49 7.01
CA GLU A 65 5.20 -5.28 6.62
C GLU A 65 4.35 -5.81 7.79
N MET A 66 4.54 -5.26 8.99
CA MET A 66 3.83 -5.71 10.19
C MET A 66 2.43 -5.16 10.27
N VAL A 67 2.17 -4.07 9.53
CA VAL A 67 0.89 -3.39 9.49
C VAL A 67 0.48 -3.17 8.04
N ARG A 68 -0.61 -3.82 7.64
CA ARG A 68 -1.35 -3.49 6.44
C ARG A 68 -2.68 -2.91 6.88
N VAL A 69 -2.85 -1.59 6.79
CA VAL A 69 -4.17 -1.03 7.03
C VAL A 69 -4.65 -0.29 5.80
N LYS A 70 -5.59 -0.95 5.12
CA LYS A 70 -6.46 -0.32 4.15
C LYS A 70 -7.19 0.83 4.87
N GLY A 71 -7.13 2.02 4.31
CA GLY A 71 -7.80 3.24 4.74
C GLY A 71 -6.92 4.24 5.49
N GLN A 72 -5.79 3.82 6.07
CA GLN A 72 -5.10 4.63 7.10
C GLN A 72 -3.77 5.20 6.65
N ILE A 73 -3.18 4.64 5.60
CA ILE A 73 -1.95 5.19 5.02
C ILE A 73 -2.17 6.60 4.45
N ALA A 74 -3.43 6.96 4.14
CA ALA A 74 -3.81 8.32 3.78
C ALA A 74 -3.58 9.33 4.92
N ASP A 75 -3.82 8.95 6.19
CA ASP A 75 -3.53 9.82 7.34
C ASP A 75 -2.02 10.11 7.44
N MET A 76 -1.19 9.10 7.14
CA MET A 76 0.25 9.28 7.02
C MET A 76 0.60 10.20 5.84
N ALA A 77 -0.09 10.08 4.70
CA ALA A 77 0.13 10.97 3.55
C ALA A 77 -0.19 12.44 3.87
N LEU A 78 -1.25 12.69 4.64
CA LEU A 78 -1.63 14.04 5.10
C LEU A 78 -0.52 14.72 5.92
N CYS A 79 0.29 13.95 6.67
CA CYS A 79 1.44 14.49 7.39
C CYS A 79 2.52 15.12 6.47
N CYS A 80 2.48 14.90 5.15
CA CYS A 80 3.34 15.64 4.20
C CYS A 80 3.04 17.15 4.20
N ALA A 81 1.85 17.55 4.65
CA ALA A 81 1.40 18.92 4.82
C ALA A 81 1.24 19.33 6.30
N ASP A 82 1.90 18.61 7.23
CA ASP A 82 1.92 18.98 8.65
C ASP A 82 2.47 20.41 8.85
N THR A 83 1.98 21.08 9.88
CA THR A 83 2.40 22.44 10.24
C THR A 83 3.88 22.48 10.67
N ASP A 84 4.39 21.40 11.27
CA ASP A 84 5.79 21.27 11.63
C ASP A 84 6.60 20.62 10.49
N ALA A 85 7.65 21.33 10.07
CA ALA A 85 8.50 20.91 8.97
C ALA A 85 9.22 19.57 9.23
N ARG A 86 9.47 19.19 10.50
CA ARG A 86 10.14 17.92 10.81
C ARG A 86 9.20 16.75 10.62
N VAL A 87 7.93 16.87 11.04
CA VAL A 87 6.90 15.84 10.78
C VAL A 87 6.74 15.63 9.27
N ALA A 88 6.63 16.73 8.51
CA ALA A 88 6.53 16.66 7.06
C ALA A 88 7.78 16.05 6.39
N SER A 89 8.98 16.38 6.89
CA SER A 89 10.24 15.79 6.40
C SER A 89 10.33 14.29 6.69
N MET A 90 10.01 13.85 7.91
CA MET A 90 9.98 12.43 8.29
C MET A 90 9.01 11.63 7.42
N THR A 91 7.84 12.21 7.14
CA THR A 91 6.82 11.60 6.29
C THR A 91 7.31 11.48 4.84
N ARG A 92 7.96 12.51 4.30
CA ARG A 92 8.57 12.45 2.96
C ARG A 92 9.66 11.38 2.87
N ILE A 93 10.49 11.24 3.91
CA ILE A 93 11.52 10.18 3.99
C ILE A 93 10.85 8.80 3.98
N PHE A 94 9.78 8.62 4.75
CA PHE A 94 9.01 7.38 4.76
C PHE A 94 8.49 7.00 3.37
N PHE A 95 7.85 7.92 2.65
CA PHE A 95 7.34 7.62 1.30
C PHE A 95 8.47 7.39 0.28
N LYS A 96 9.61 8.06 0.43
CA LYS A 96 10.82 7.78 -0.37
C LYS A 96 11.37 6.37 -0.11
N GLN A 97 11.34 5.91 1.13
CA GLN A 97 11.75 4.53 1.47
C GLN A 97 10.72 3.51 0.98
N LEU A 98 9.43 3.85 1.04
CA LEU A 98 8.35 2.98 0.57
C LEU A 98 8.39 2.83 -0.97
N SER A 99 8.73 3.88 -1.71
CA SER A 99 8.87 3.83 -3.17
C SER A 99 10.04 2.97 -3.64
N GLN A 100 11.05 2.77 -2.77
CA GLN A 100 12.19 1.88 -3.03
C GLN A 100 11.86 0.40 -2.78
N LYS A 101 10.70 0.09 -2.17
CA LYS A 101 10.28 -1.28 -1.85
C LYS A 101 9.37 -1.85 -2.93
N GLY A 102 9.92 -2.02 -4.13
CA GLY A 102 9.20 -2.58 -5.29
C GLY A 102 7.89 -1.82 -5.55
N ASN A 103 6.78 -2.53 -5.68
CA ASN A 103 5.46 -1.93 -5.95
C ASN A 103 4.69 -1.50 -4.69
N ALA A 104 5.34 -1.45 -3.51
CA ALA A 104 4.66 -1.15 -2.25
C ALA A 104 3.93 0.21 -2.26
N LEU A 105 4.53 1.24 -2.85
CA LEU A 105 3.88 2.55 -2.98
C LEU A 105 2.62 2.47 -3.87
N TYR A 106 2.72 1.86 -5.06
CA TYR A 106 1.58 1.70 -5.97
C TYR A 106 0.43 0.92 -5.33
N ASN A 107 0.73 -0.09 -4.50
CA ASN A 107 -0.29 -0.86 -3.80
C ASN A 107 -1.11 -0.05 -2.79
N VAL A 108 -0.56 1.06 -2.26
CA VAL A 108 -1.26 1.94 -1.33
C VAL A 108 -1.86 3.18 -1.99
N MET A 109 -1.46 3.51 -3.22
CA MET A 109 -1.95 4.70 -3.93
C MET A 109 -3.48 4.74 -4.12
N PRO A 110 -4.18 3.65 -4.49
CA PRO A 110 -5.64 3.68 -4.62
C PRO A 110 -6.33 4.13 -3.33
N ASP A 111 -5.81 3.68 -2.18
CA ASP A 111 -6.34 4.02 -0.86
C ASP A 111 -6.09 5.49 -0.50
N ILE A 112 -4.88 5.99 -0.76
CA ILE A 112 -4.53 7.40 -0.57
C ILE A 112 -5.43 8.29 -1.44
N ILE A 113 -5.53 7.99 -2.75
CA ILE A 113 -6.34 8.78 -3.67
C ILE A 113 -7.81 8.73 -3.29
N SER A 114 -8.34 7.55 -2.94
CA SER A 114 -9.74 7.42 -2.51
C SER A 114 -10.05 8.29 -1.31
N ARG A 115 -9.14 8.39 -0.32
CA ARG A 115 -9.35 9.20 0.88
C ARG A 115 -9.16 10.69 0.64
N LEU A 116 -8.22 11.08 -0.22
CA LEU A 116 -7.98 12.49 -0.59
C LEU A 116 -9.00 13.04 -1.57
N SER A 117 -9.80 12.16 -2.21
CA SER A 117 -10.83 12.53 -3.17
C SER A 117 -12.25 12.50 -2.57
N ASP A 118 -12.36 12.49 -1.23
CA ASP A 118 -13.63 12.62 -0.52
C ASP A 118 -14.37 13.89 -1.03
N PRO A 119 -15.71 13.92 -1.18
CA PRO A 119 -16.41 15.05 -1.81
C PRO A 119 -16.21 16.41 -1.15
N GLU A 120 -15.77 16.45 0.11
CA GLU A 120 -15.38 17.66 0.82
C GLU A 120 -14.05 18.25 0.30
N LEU A 121 -13.21 17.42 -0.30
CA LEU A 121 -11.93 17.76 -0.90
C LEU A 121 -12.15 17.94 -2.41
N ASN A 122 -12.18 19.19 -2.87
CA ASN A 122 -12.49 19.60 -4.24
C ASN A 122 -11.73 18.80 -5.33
N MET A 123 -12.31 17.68 -5.78
CA MET A 123 -11.69 16.71 -6.71
C MET A 123 -11.28 17.37 -8.03
N GLU A 124 -12.04 18.34 -8.51
CA GLU A 124 -11.74 19.11 -9.73
C GLU A 124 -10.41 19.84 -9.62
N ALA A 125 -10.15 20.48 -8.47
CA ALA A 125 -8.90 21.20 -8.22
C ALA A 125 -7.71 20.23 -8.10
N LEU A 126 -7.92 19.02 -7.58
CA LEU A 126 -6.88 18.00 -7.52
C LEU A 126 -6.50 17.48 -8.91
N ILE A 127 -7.51 17.19 -9.75
CA ILE A 127 -7.30 16.78 -11.15
C ILE A 127 -6.55 17.87 -11.91
N GLU A 128 -6.98 19.12 -11.78
CA GLU A 128 -6.34 20.27 -12.42
C GLU A 128 -4.86 20.39 -12.01
N LYS A 129 -4.56 20.32 -10.70
CA LYS A 129 -3.18 20.36 -10.20
C LYS A 129 -2.34 19.20 -10.74
N LEU A 130 -2.89 17.99 -10.83
CA LEU A 130 -2.18 16.84 -11.41
C LEU A 130 -1.91 17.03 -12.91
N CYS A 131 -2.88 17.53 -13.67
CA CYS A 131 -2.70 17.82 -15.10
C CYS A 131 -1.62 18.88 -15.33
N GLN A 132 -1.65 19.97 -14.55
CA GLN A 132 -0.62 21.02 -14.64
C GLN A 132 0.76 20.49 -14.23
N ARG A 133 0.84 19.66 -13.19
CA ARG A 133 2.10 19.02 -12.80
C ARG A 133 2.61 18.09 -13.89
N PHE A 134 1.73 17.36 -14.58
CA PHE A 134 2.08 16.49 -15.70
C PHE A 134 2.70 17.29 -16.84
N LYS A 135 2.07 18.40 -17.23
CA LYS A 135 2.56 19.31 -18.28
C LYS A 135 4.00 19.78 -18.03
N LEU A 136 4.31 20.14 -16.78
CA LEU A 136 5.61 20.66 -16.36
C LEU A 136 6.66 19.59 -16.04
N SER A 137 6.28 18.31 -16.02
CA SER A 137 7.22 17.23 -15.70
C SER A 137 8.12 16.95 -16.91
N THR A 138 9.41 16.72 -16.66
CA THR A 138 10.42 16.46 -17.70
C THR A 138 10.90 15.02 -17.74
N GLU A 139 10.52 14.20 -16.76
CA GLU A 139 10.95 12.81 -16.64
C GLU A 139 9.83 11.85 -17.02
N GLU A 140 10.14 10.85 -17.85
CA GLU A 140 9.20 9.81 -18.28
C GLU A 140 8.57 9.07 -17.10
N ARG A 141 9.35 8.83 -16.04
CA ARG A 141 8.84 8.19 -14.83
C ARG A 141 7.74 9.03 -14.16
N GLN A 142 7.95 10.34 -14.06
CA GLN A 142 6.97 11.24 -13.47
C GLN A 142 5.69 11.28 -14.30
N TRP A 143 5.78 11.19 -15.62
CA TRP A 143 4.61 11.08 -16.50
C TRP A 143 3.81 9.82 -16.20
N CYS A 144 4.48 8.66 -16.13
CA CYS A 144 3.84 7.40 -15.79
C CYS A 144 3.15 7.46 -14.41
N ASP A 145 3.83 8.02 -13.41
CA ASP A 145 3.31 8.10 -12.05
C ASP A 145 2.08 9.00 -11.94
N LEU A 146 2.12 10.16 -12.61
CA LEU A 146 1.00 11.09 -12.65
C LEU A 146 -0.18 10.55 -13.46
N ALA A 147 0.08 9.90 -14.60
CA ALA A 147 -0.95 9.23 -15.40
C ALA A 147 -1.61 8.08 -14.63
N TYR A 148 -0.81 7.29 -13.90
CA TYR A 148 -1.32 6.25 -13.01
C TYR A 148 -2.22 6.85 -11.94
N CYS A 149 -1.81 7.92 -11.26
CA CYS A 149 -2.66 8.60 -10.28
C CYS A 149 -4.00 9.04 -10.89
N LEU A 150 -3.98 9.62 -12.09
CA LEU A 150 -5.19 10.03 -12.81
C LEU A 150 -6.11 8.83 -13.12
N SER A 151 -5.55 7.68 -13.48
CA SER A 151 -6.35 6.47 -13.75
C SER A 151 -7.05 5.89 -12.51
N LEU A 152 -6.59 6.23 -11.29
CA LEU A 152 -7.16 5.75 -10.03
C LEU A 152 -8.43 6.49 -9.60
N PHE A 153 -8.72 7.66 -10.17
CA PHE A 153 -9.89 8.45 -9.78
C PHE A 153 -11.19 7.81 -10.28
N THR A 154 -12.22 7.89 -9.44
CA THR A 154 -13.61 7.63 -9.84
C THR A 154 -14.26 8.93 -10.28
N TYR A 155 -14.38 9.12 -11.59
CA TYR A 155 -14.87 10.37 -12.16
C TYR A 155 -16.40 10.49 -12.08
N ASN A 156 -16.86 11.66 -11.66
CA ASN A 156 -18.23 12.16 -11.89
C ASN A 156 -18.25 13.12 -13.10
N GLU A 157 -19.44 13.53 -13.56
CA GLU A 157 -19.60 14.35 -14.77
C GLU A 157 -18.79 15.66 -14.75
N ARG A 158 -18.65 16.26 -13.57
CA ARG A 158 -17.97 17.55 -13.37
C ARG A 158 -16.46 17.41 -13.38
N SER A 159 -15.94 16.44 -12.62
CA SER A 159 -14.53 16.07 -12.59
C SER A 159 -14.03 15.58 -13.96
N LEU A 160 -14.88 14.86 -14.72
CA LEU A 160 -14.56 14.39 -16.06
C LEU A 160 -14.49 15.55 -17.06
N ARG A 161 -15.41 16.52 -17.00
CA ARG A 161 -15.31 17.77 -17.78
C ARG A 161 -13.98 18.48 -17.53
N LYS A 162 -13.58 18.60 -16.26
CA LYS A 162 -12.32 19.25 -15.88
C LYS A 162 -11.09 18.53 -16.42
N LEU A 163 -11.13 17.19 -16.46
CA LEU A 163 -10.09 16.39 -17.11
C LEU A 163 -10.05 16.66 -18.62
N ILE A 164 -11.21 16.68 -19.29
CA ILE A 164 -11.33 16.92 -20.73
C ILE A 164 -10.77 18.31 -21.11
N GLU A 165 -11.05 19.34 -20.31
CA GLU A 165 -10.52 20.70 -20.49
C GLU A 165 -8.98 20.78 -20.42
N ASN A 166 -8.32 19.80 -19.78
CA ASN A 166 -6.87 19.79 -19.61
C ASN A 166 -6.17 18.73 -20.49
N LEU A 167 -6.86 18.14 -21.47
CA LEU A 167 -6.29 17.06 -22.30
C LEU A 167 -5.05 17.45 -23.09
N ASP A 168 -4.93 18.73 -23.45
CA ASP A 168 -3.75 19.25 -24.14
C ASP A 168 -2.46 19.08 -23.33
N CYS A 169 -2.54 18.89 -22.00
CA CYS A 169 -1.39 18.65 -21.15
C CYS A 169 -0.68 17.31 -21.44
N PHE A 170 -1.35 16.37 -22.12
CA PHE A 170 -0.86 15.01 -22.30
C PHE A 170 -0.30 14.71 -23.70
N LYS A 171 -0.74 15.46 -24.72
CA LYS A 171 -0.53 15.15 -26.15
C LYS A 171 0.92 14.83 -26.52
N ASP A 172 1.86 15.60 -26.00
CA ASP A 172 3.29 15.47 -26.32
C ASP A 172 3.97 14.25 -25.68
N LYS A 173 3.33 13.63 -24.67
CA LYS A 173 3.90 12.55 -23.85
C LYS A 173 3.13 11.21 -23.99
N LEU A 174 2.10 11.17 -24.82
CA LEU A 174 1.34 9.95 -25.12
C LEU A 174 2.19 8.89 -25.82
N HIS A 175 3.34 9.24 -26.39
CA HIS A 175 4.22 8.23 -27.00
C HIS A 175 4.77 7.21 -25.99
N CYS A 176 4.80 7.55 -24.70
CA CYS A 176 5.22 6.65 -23.64
C CYS A 176 4.16 5.56 -23.37
N ASN A 177 4.58 4.28 -23.44
CA ASN A 177 3.71 3.12 -23.24
C ASN A 177 3.00 3.13 -21.87
N GLY A 178 3.72 3.49 -20.80
CA GLY A 178 3.16 3.51 -19.45
C GLY A 178 2.06 4.57 -19.29
N VAL A 179 2.22 5.72 -19.95
CA VAL A 179 1.20 6.76 -20.01
C VAL A 179 -0.02 6.24 -20.78
N MET A 180 0.17 5.67 -21.97
CA MET A 180 -0.94 5.14 -22.77
C MET A 180 -1.75 4.07 -22.03
N GLU A 181 -1.11 3.14 -21.35
CA GLU A 181 -1.82 2.08 -20.60
C GLU A 181 -2.69 2.67 -19.48
N CYS A 182 -2.18 3.67 -18.76
CA CYS A 182 -2.95 4.39 -17.74
C CYS A 182 -4.12 5.15 -18.35
N PHE A 183 -3.92 5.77 -19.52
CA PHE A 183 -4.98 6.47 -20.25
C PHE A 183 -6.04 5.50 -20.80
N THR A 184 -5.66 4.35 -21.34
CA THR A 184 -6.62 3.29 -21.74
C THR A 184 -7.44 2.83 -20.54
N THR A 185 -6.81 2.65 -19.38
CA THR A 185 -7.52 2.31 -18.13
C THR A 185 -8.48 3.42 -17.71
N LEU A 186 -8.05 4.68 -17.80
CA LEU A 186 -8.88 5.85 -17.53
C LEU A 186 -10.09 5.89 -18.48
N MET A 187 -9.89 5.67 -19.77
CA MET A 187 -10.96 5.64 -20.77
C MET A 187 -11.96 4.54 -20.47
N ASN A 188 -11.50 3.33 -20.11
CA ASN A 188 -12.38 2.22 -19.73
C ASN A 188 -13.17 2.51 -18.44
N ASN A 189 -12.59 3.27 -17.51
CA ASN A 189 -13.27 3.68 -16.29
C ASN A 189 -14.29 4.80 -16.55
N ALA A 190 -14.00 5.70 -17.49
CA ALA A 190 -14.86 6.84 -17.86
C ALA A 190 -15.94 6.49 -18.90
N SER A 191 -15.72 5.47 -19.74
CA SER A 191 -16.62 5.05 -20.84
C SER A 191 -17.97 4.53 -20.37
N LYS A 192 -18.09 4.17 -19.08
CA LYS A 192 -19.39 3.91 -18.43
C LYS A 192 -20.35 5.12 -18.49
N MET A 193 -19.86 6.30 -18.88
CA MET A 193 -20.61 7.54 -19.07
C MET A 193 -20.65 7.92 -20.57
N ALA A 194 -21.45 7.20 -21.36
CA ALA A 194 -21.51 7.15 -22.83
C ALA A 194 -21.53 8.49 -23.64
N LYS A 195 -21.66 9.67 -23.03
CA LYS A 195 -21.64 10.97 -23.75
C LYS A 195 -20.25 11.57 -23.93
N ASN A 196 -19.26 11.08 -23.18
CA ASN A 196 -17.90 11.64 -23.19
C ASN A 196 -16.87 10.78 -23.95
N GLU A 197 -17.29 9.60 -24.41
CA GLU A 197 -16.48 8.62 -25.14
C GLU A 197 -15.86 9.23 -26.40
N ILE A 198 -16.67 9.93 -27.21
CA ILE A 198 -16.28 10.48 -28.51
C ILE A 198 -15.18 11.56 -28.38
N LYS A 199 -15.29 12.49 -27.42
CA LYS A 199 -14.32 13.59 -27.26
C LYS A 199 -12.96 13.13 -26.76
N ILE A 200 -12.97 12.07 -25.95
CA ILE A 200 -11.75 11.50 -25.38
C ILE A 200 -11.05 10.70 -26.49
N GLU A 201 -11.76 9.80 -27.18
CA GLU A 201 -11.20 9.04 -28.30
C GLU A 201 -10.68 9.94 -29.45
N GLU A 202 -11.41 10.98 -29.83
CA GLU A 202 -11.01 11.91 -30.90
C GLU A 202 -9.77 12.75 -30.54
N CYS A 203 -9.54 13.01 -29.26
CA CYS A 203 -8.31 13.68 -28.81
C CYS A 203 -7.07 12.79 -28.94
N PHE A 204 -7.26 11.47 -29.07
CA PHE A 204 -6.22 10.45 -28.97
C PHE A 204 -6.07 9.56 -30.21
N SER A 205 -7.02 9.62 -31.16
CA SER A 205 -6.95 8.96 -32.47
C SER A 205 -6.02 9.67 -33.46
N VAL A 206 -5.42 10.81 -33.09
CA VAL A 206 -4.36 11.48 -33.85
C VAL A 206 -3.04 10.72 -33.71
N ARG A 207 -3.00 9.44 -34.08
CA ARG A 207 -1.78 8.63 -34.22
C ARG A 207 -1.97 7.64 -35.36
N ASP A 208 -1.62 8.12 -36.56
CA ASP A 208 -0.84 7.43 -37.60
C ASP A 208 -0.66 8.36 -38.83
N GLY A 209 -0.30 9.63 -38.61
CA GLY A 209 -0.30 10.66 -39.68
C GLY A 209 1.06 11.26 -40.06
N ASP A 210 1.99 11.48 -39.14
CA ASP A 210 3.09 12.43 -39.37
C ASP A 210 4.48 11.93 -38.91
N GLU A 211 4.87 10.72 -39.29
CA GLU A 211 6.29 10.32 -39.32
C GLU A 211 6.68 9.59 -40.62
N ASN A 212 6.12 10.01 -41.76
CA ASN A 212 6.70 9.68 -43.07
C ASN A 212 6.44 10.83 -44.07
N GLY A 213 7.05 11.98 -43.78
CA GLY A 213 7.21 13.06 -44.73
C GLY A 213 8.66 13.12 -45.22
N GLU A 214 8.80 13.05 -46.55
CA GLU A 214 9.96 13.47 -47.35
C GLU A 214 11.07 12.42 -47.59
N GLY A 215 10.73 11.51 -48.51
CA GLY A 215 11.72 10.92 -49.41
C GLY A 215 12.34 12.02 -50.29
N GLY A 216 13.61 12.30 -50.04
CA GLY A 216 14.50 12.97 -50.98
C GLY A 216 15.26 11.93 -51.80
N ASP A 217 14.96 11.90 -53.09
CA ASP A 217 15.67 11.14 -54.13
C ASP A 217 17.18 11.38 -54.09
N TYR A 218 17.95 10.30 -53.99
CA TYR A 218 19.29 10.21 -54.55
C TYR A 218 19.49 8.80 -55.11
N GLU A 219 19.36 8.68 -56.44
CA GLU A 219 19.82 7.52 -57.19
C GLU A 219 21.34 7.36 -57.03
N ARG A 220 21.81 6.14 -56.74
CA ARG A 220 22.99 5.52 -57.39
C ARG A 220 23.20 4.08 -56.92
N GLY A 221 23.31 3.18 -57.90
CA GLY A 221 24.24 2.05 -57.85
C GLY A 221 23.62 0.67 -57.69
N GLU A 222 23.37 0.03 -58.83
CA GLU A 222 23.21 -1.42 -58.96
C GLU A 222 24.43 -2.15 -58.35
N ASP A 223 24.18 -3.14 -57.50
CA ASP A 223 24.91 -4.41 -57.63
C ASP A 223 24.12 -5.58 -57.04
N SER A 224 24.21 -6.70 -57.74
CA SER A 224 23.35 -7.87 -57.61
C SER A 224 24.02 -8.96 -56.75
N ALA A 225 23.34 -9.49 -55.73
CA ALA A 225 23.48 -10.89 -55.29
C ALA A 225 22.41 -11.27 -54.24
N PRO A 226 21.75 -12.44 -54.37
CA PRO A 226 20.70 -12.88 -53.46
C PRO A 226 21.30 -13.58 -52.23
N ARG A 227 20.97 -13.13 -51.02
CA ARG A 227 21.34 -13.82 -49.78
C ARG A 227 20.12 -14.33 -49.02
N THR A 228 20.10 -15.64 -48.91
CA THR A 228 19.15 -16.57 -48.31
C THR A 228 18.84 -16.24 -46.84
N GLN A 229 17.56 -16.29 -46.48
CA GLN A 229 17.10 -16.29 -45.08
C GLN A 229 17.39 -17.66 -44.43
N PRO A 230 17.83 -17.72 -43.16
CA PRO A 230 17.58 -18.87 -42.30
C PRO A 230 16.33 -18.61 -41.45
N ALA A 231 15.38 -19.55 -41.55
CA ALA A 231 14.18 -19.62 -40.73
C ALA A 231 14.51 -19.74 -39.23
N ALA A 232 13.66 -19.13 -38.40
CA ALA A 232 13.62 -19.33 -36.95
C ALA A 232 13.24 -20.79 -36.59
N PRO A 233 13.90 -21.44 -35.62
CA PRO A 233 13.41 -22.71 -35.10
C PRO A 233 12.33 -22.49 -34.03
N ALA A 234 11.24 -23.25 -34.19
CA ALA A 234 10.07 -23.31 -33.36
C ALA A 234 10.33 -23.72 -31.89
N ALA A 235 9.48 -23.21 -31.01
CA ALA A 235 9.43 -23.51 -29.58
C ALA A 235 9.26 -25.01 -29.28
N LYS A 236 10.06 -25.53 -28.34
CA LYS A 236 9.81 -26.82 -27.67
C LYS A 236 9.27 -26.57 -26.27
N ALA A 237 8.10 -27.17 -26.00
CA ALA A 237 7.41 -27.14 -24.72
C ALA A 237 8.22 -27.85 -23.61
N THR A 238 8.41 -27.17 -22.48
CA THR A 238 8.97 -27.75 -21.25
C THR A 238 7.88 -28.45 -20.41
N PRO A 239 8.15 -29.63 -19.82
CA PRO A 239 7.13 -30.39 -19.11
C PRO A 239 6.78 -29.81 -17.74
N ARG A 240 5.46 -29.76 -17.50
CA ARG A 240 4.78 -29.30 -16.27
C ARG A 240 5.13 -30.21 -15.07
N ARG A 241 5.81 -29.68 -14.05
CA ARG A 241 6.02 -30.37 -12.75
C ARG A 241 4.69 -30.50 -12.00
N LYS A 242 4.37 -31.71 -11.53
CA LYS A 242 3.22 -32.00 -10.65
C LYS A 242 3.46 -31.47 -9.22
N PRO A 243 2.42 -31.00 -8.50
CA PRO A 243 2.55 -30.55 -7.13
C PRO A 243 2.76 -31.71 -6.15
N ALA A 244 3.64 -31.53 -5.16
CA ALA A 244 3.92 -32.51 -4.12
C ALA A 244 2.73 -32.66 -3.13
N GLN A 245 2.41 -33.90 -2.77
CA GLN A 245 1.36 -34.24 -1.81
C GLN A 245 1.71 -33.77 -0.39
N ARG A 246 0.76 -33.07 0.24
CA ARG A 246 0.75 -32.74 1.68
C ARG A 246 0.76 -34.04 2.50
N ARG A 247 1.82 -34.24 3.28
CA ARG A 247 1.89 -35.29 4.30
C ARG A 247 1.55 -34.70 5.67
N ASN A 248 0.40 -35.10 6.21
CA ASN A 248 0.02 -34.87 7.60
C ASN A 248 1.10 -35.42 8.54
N ARG A 249 1.60 -34.61 9.48
CA ARG A 249 2.40 -35.09 10.61
C ARG A 249 1.73 -34.71 11.93
N ARG A 250 1.25 -35.74 12.61
CA ARG A 250 0.65 -35.72 13.96
C ARG A 250 1.69 -35.35 15.04
N ARG A 251 1.17 -34.79 16.13
CA ARG A 251 1.76 -34.57 17.46
C ARG A 251 2.31 -35.84 18.12
N SER A 252 3.45 -35.70 18.81
CA SER A 252 3.91 -36.36 20.08
C SER A 252 5.40 -36.01 20.28
N SER A 253 5.88 -35.26 21.28
CA SER A 253 6.01 -35.44 22.75
C SER A 253 7.47 -35.73 23.20
N SER A 254 7.93 -34.98 24.21
CA SER A 254 8.99 -35.20 25.24
C SER A 254 10.52 -35.17 24.95
N SER A 255 11.20 -34.12 25.51
CA SER A 255 12.44 -33.95 26.35
C SER A 255 13.77 -34.72 26.10
N PRO A 256 14.94 -34.33 26.69
CA PRO A 256 15.21 -33.36 27.80
C PRO A 256 16.36 -32.32 27.63
N ASP A 257 16.37 -31.37 28.58
CA ASP A 257 17.39 -30.37 28.95
C ASP A 257 18.74 -30.96 29.39
N GLU A 258 19.84 -30.23 29.13
CA GLU A 258 21.11 -30.40 29.85
C GLU A 258 21.76 -29.05 30.22
N ASN A 259 22.22 -29.01 31.48
CA ASN A 259 23.28 -28.18 32.09
C ASN A 259 22.95 -26.84 32.76
N GLU A 260 22.65 -26.95 34.06
CA GLU A 260 23.16 -26.04 35.12
C GLU A 260 23.54 -26.92 36.35
N PRO A 261 24.68 -26.70 37.05
CA PRO A 261 24.66 -26.26 38.48
C PRO A 261 25.97 -25.50 38.93
N PRO A 262 26.24 -25.09 40.22
CA PRO A 262 25.66 -25.57 41.49
C PRO A 262 25.39 -24.60 42.68
N ASN A 263 24.31 -24.94 43.41
CA ASN A 263 24.17 -25.26 44.85
C ASN A 263 24.58 -24.28 45.99
N ILE A 264 23.60 -23.95 46.86
CA ILE A 264 23.78 -23.62 48.28
C ILE A 264 22.71 -24.40 49.10
N GLU A 265 23.16 -25.10 50.15
CA GLU A 265 22.46 -26.05 51.04
C GLU A 265 21.60 -25.34 52.13
N THR A 266 20.38 -25.76 52.51
CA THR A 266 19.97 -26.79 53.52
C THR A 266 18.51 -26.44 53.99
N PRO A 267 17.79 -27.20 54.87
CA PRO A 267 17.33 -28.60 54.83
C PRO A 267 15.77 -28.72 55.01
N PRO A 268 15.16 -29.94 55.05
CA PRO A 268 13.74 -30.16 54.74
C PRO A 268 12.79 -30.34 55.94
N SER A 269 11.49 -30.12 55.73
CA SER A 269 10.41 -30.47 56.66
C SER A 269 9.46 -31.53 56.09
N VAL A 270 8.97 -32.38 56.99
CA VAL A 270 8.45 -33.72 56.79
C VAL A 270 6.94 -33.73 56.47
N ARG A 271 6.58 -34.68 55.60
CA ARG A 271 5.26 -35.20 55.20
C ARG A 271 4.17 -35.19 56.30
N LYS A 272 2.90 -35.05 55.88
CA LYS A 272 1.84 -36.03 56.20
C LYS A 272 0.65 -35.97 55.22
N SER A 273 0.20 -37.18 54.88
CA SER A 273 -0.92 -37.57 54.00
C SER A 273 -2.18 -37.79 54.83
N SER A 274 -3.37 -37.53 54.25
CA SER A 274 -4.56 -38.40 54.41
C SER A 274 -5.69 -38.06 53.43
N ARG A 275 -6.14 -39.06 52.65
CA ARG A 275 -7.48 -39.16 52.00
C ARG A 275 -8.46 -39.69 53.07
N LYS A 276 -9.78 -39.46 53.15
CA LYS A 276 -10.92 -39.60 52.22
C LYS A 276 -12.16 -39.23 53.11
N ALA A 277 -13.30 -38.72 52.63
CA ALA A 277 -14.46 -39.54 52.28
C ALA A 277 -15.65 -38.67 51.81
N THR A 278 -16.35 -39.21 50.82
CA THR A 278 -17.65 -38.86 50.24
C THR A 278 -18.83 -39.02 51.19
N THR A 279 -19.86 -38.19 51.06
CA THR A 279 -21.27 -38.57 51.34
C THR A 279 -22.22 -37.83 50.38
N ARG A 280 -23.11 -38.59 49.74
CA ARG A 280 -24.23 -38.17 48.88
C ARG A 280 -25.54 -38.14 49.71
N LYS A 281 -26.48 -37.25 49.35
CA LYS A 281 -27.96 -37.45 49.29
C LYS A 281 -28.58 -36.16 48.71
N ASN A 282 -29.05 -36.17 47.45
CA ASN A 282 -30.45 -36.32 46.96
C ASN A 282 -31.45 -35.35 47.61
N VAL A 283 -31.87 -34.28 46.91
CA VAL A 283 -33.06 -34.13 46.01
C VAL A 283 -34.38 -34.12 46.77
N ILE A 284 -35.14 -33.02 46.66
CA ILE A 284 -36.60 -32.92 46.45
C ILE A 284 -36.87 -31.57 45.75
N SER A 285 -37.74 -31.63 44.74
CA SER A 285 -38.28 -30.58 43.87
C SER A 285 -39.65 -30.07 44.37
N ASP A 286 -40.15 -29.06 43.64
CA ASP A 286 -41.53 -28.53 43.57
C ASP A 286 -41.97 -27.57 44.68
N ASP A 287 -42.84 -26.59 44.49
CA ASP A 287 -43.40 -25.79 43.38
C ASP A 287 -44.40 -24.88 44.13
N SER A 288 -44.37 -23.55 43.92
CA SER A 288 -45.41 -22.52 44.22
C SER A 288 -44.80 -21.12 44.26
#